data_AF-A0A068VKY2-F1
#
_entry.id   AF-A0A068VKY2-F1
#
_cell.length_a   1.000
_cell.length_b   1.000
_cell.length_c   1.000
_cell.angle_alpha   90.00
_cell.angle_beta   90.00
_cell.angle_gamma   90.00
#
_symmetry.space_group_name_H-M   'P 1'
#
loop_
_entity.id
_entity.type
_entity.pdbx_description
1 polymer ?
#
loop_
_entity_poly.entity_id
_entity_poly.type
_entity_poly.pdbx_seq_one_letter_code
_entity_poly.pdbx_strand_id
1 'polypeptide(L)'
;MTVPAPYPAKTDVFPMLMDFHIQNCPQLTAFPCSCKILDVGMCHNLTSIKRGYGTASVEKLSISFCDNLRELPDLDLFGSSLQLLRISLCPRLISLGVNGQKCPLPCLEELSIDNCEGLSTISEKMFQSLRSLSVMWCPNLVSFSLNLQETPSLEEFILEDCPKLIPHSFKGFAFATSLKRLSINSPFSSDVSSVDDFDWSGLRSASTLRELRLEGLPHTESLPHQLQYLTTLTSLSLHNFGGIEALPDWIGNLVSLETLELWDWDKLQSLPSEAAMRRLTKLTSVEVHFCPLLRQRYTSQRGIYLEEEISSDPVRFSYLKFTLIYMCINFLYLHLIDVSASHNW
;
A
#
# COMPACT_ATOMS: atom_id res chain seq x y z
N MET A 1 -24.31 26.79 51.44
CA MET A 1 -23.57 26.42 50.23
C MET A 1 -23.70 24.91 50.06
N THR A 2 -24.66 24.48 49.25
CA THR A 2 -24.84 23.07 48.89
C THR A 2 -23.86 22.73 47.79
N VAL A 3 -22.93 21.82 48.08
CA VAL A 3 -22.03 21.20 47.09
C VAL A 3 -22.90 20.45 46.09
N PRO A 4 -22.74 20.62 44.76
CA PRO A 4 -23.49 19.83 43.80
C PRO A 4 -23.05 18.37 43.92
N ALA A 5 -24.01 17.45 43.97
CA ALA A 5 -23.74 16.02 43.95
C ALA A 5 -22.91 15.65 42.70
N PRO A 6 -21.96 14.70 42.80
CA PRO A 6 -21.28 14.18 41.62
C PRO A 6 -22.33 13.57 40.68
N TYR A 7 -22.30 13.98 39.41
CA TYR A 7 -23.11 13.37 38.36
C TYR A 7 -22.95 11.85 38.41
N PRO A 8 -24.02 11.05 38.32
CA PRO A 8 -23.90 9.61 38.30
C PRO A 8 -23.06 9.20 37.09
N ALA A 9 -22.00 8.43 37.33
CA ALA A 9 -21.26 7.75 36.27
C ALA A 9 -22.27 6.91 35.47
N LYS A 10 -22.47 7.26 34.18
CA LYS A 10 -23.38 6.55 33.30
C LYS A 10 -22.87 5.11 33.16
N THR A 11 -23.58 4.18 33.78
CA THR A 11 -23.42 2.74 33.62
C THR A 11 -23.49 2.38 32.13
N ASP A 12 -22.53 1.58 31.64
CA ASP A 12 -22.56 1.04 30.29
C ASP A 12 -23.87 0.30 30.05
N VAL A 13 -24.67 0.78 29.09
CA VAL A 13 -26.02 0.27 28.82
C VAL A 13 -25.98 -1.12 28.18
N PHE A 14 -24.86 -1.49 27.54
CA PHE A 14 -24.68 -2.75 26.84
C PHE A 14 -23.30 -3.38 27.15
N PRO A 15 -23.13 -4.06 28.29
CA PRO A 15 -21.82 -4.56 28.76
C PRO A 15 -21.24 -5.73 27.93
N MET A 16 -22.03 -6.32 27.03
CA MET A 16 -21.63 -7.44 26.17
C MET A 16 -21.49 -7.03 24.69
N LEU A 17 -21.65 -5.74 24.38
CA LEU A 17 -21.61 -5.24 23.02
C LEU A 17 -20.16 -5.30 22.50
N MET A 18 -19.92 -6.10 21.47
CA MET A 18 -18.59 -6.24 20.87
C MET A 18 -18.45 -5.36 19.63
N ASP A 19 -19.45 -5.40 18.77
CA ASP A 19 -19.43 -4.71 17.48
C ASP A 19 -20.58 -3.70 17.41
N PHE A 20 -20.27 -2.47 17.02
CA PHE A 20 -21.26 -1.42 16.86
C PHE A 20 -21.08 -0.73 15.52
N HIS A 21 -22.13 -0.78 14.70
CA HIS A 21 -22.13 -0.22 13.36
C HIS A 21 -23.10 0.95 13.29
N ILE A 22 -22.61 2.12 12.86
CA ILE A 22 -23.38 3.35 12.69
C ILE A 22 -23.35 3.71 11.22
N GLN A 23 -24.52 3.72 10.58
CA GLN A 23 -24.64 4.12 9.18
C GLN A 23 -25.73 5.15 9.00
N ASN A 24 -25.52 6.12 8.10
CA ASN A 24 -26.52 7.10 7.70
C ASN A 24 -27.14 7.85 8.89
N CYS A 25 -26.30 8.23 9.88
CA CYS A 25 -26.73 8.91 11.10
C CYS A 25 -26.35 10.41 11.05
N PRO A 26 -27.17 11.29 10.46
CA PRO A 26 -26.83 12.71 10.27
C PRO A 26 -26.86 13.55 11.56
N GLN A 27 -27.31 13.00 12.67
CA GLN A 27 -27.34 13.68 13.98
C GLN A 27 -26.31 13.08 14.95
N LEU A 28 -25.37 12.27 14.45
CA LEU A 28 -24.34 11.66 15.27
C LEU A 28 -23.40 12.74 15.81
N THR A 29 -23.42 12.93 17.13
CA THR A 29 -22.63 13.95 17.83
C THR A 29 -21.68 13.35 18.86
N ALA A 30 -21.80 12.06 19.16
CA ALA A 30 -20.97 11.33 20.10
C ALA A 30 -20.85 9.86 19.69
N PHE A 31 -19.72 9.24 20.04
CA PHE A 31 -19.51 7.81 19.82
C PHE A 31 -19.91 6.99 21.06
N PRO A 32 -20.57 5.83 20.86
CA PRO A 32 -20.68 4.83 21.90
C PRO A 32 -19.34 4.14 22.07
N CYS A 33 -18.74 4.30 23.25
CA CYS A 33 -17.44 3.71 23.59
C CYS A 33 -17.62 2.46 24.47
N SER A 34 -18.72 1.72 24.30
CA SER A 34 -19.02 0.52 25.10
C SER A 34 -18.71 -0.78 24.32
N CYS A 35 -17.99 -0.70 23.20
CA CYS A 35 -17.73 -1.81 22.27
C CYS A 35 -16.25 -1.96 21.93
N LYS A 36 -15.87 -3.10 21.33
CA LYS A 36 -14.51 -3.35 20.83
C LYS A 36 -14.31 -2.86 19.41
N ILE A 37 -15.31 -3.06 18.54
CA ILE A 37 -15.29 -2.66 17.14
C ILE A 37 -16.35 -1.58 16.95
N LEU A 38 -15.95 -0.45 16.39
CA LEU A 38 -16.82 0.67 16.06
C LEU A 38 -16.64 1.01 14.59
N ASP A 39 -17.69 0.80 13.81
CA ASP A 39 -17.71 1.14 12.39
C ASP A 39 -18.70 2.28 12.15
N VAL A 40 -18.24 3.34 11.50
CA VAL A 40 -19.00 4.56 11.26
C VAL A 40 -18.96 4.89 9.77
N GLY A 41 -20.11 4.82 9.11
CA GLY A 41 -20.26 4.99 7.67
C GLY A 41 -21.31 6.04 7.33
N MET A 42 -21.10 6.80 6.25
CA MET A 42 -22.13 7.67 5.66
C MET A 42 -22.74 8.68 6.67
N CYS A 43 -21.95 9.10 7.66
CA CYS A 43 -22.36 10.05 8.69
C CYS A 43 -21.97 11.47 8.25
N HIS A 44 -22.62 11.99 7.22
CA HIS A 44 -22.17 13.18 6.51
C HIS A 44 -22.07 14.45 7.36
N ASN A 45 -22.81 14.58 8.46
CA ASN A 45 -22.74 15.77 9.35
C ASN A 45 -21.66 15.67 10.44
N LEU A 46 -20.93 14.55 10.50
CA LEU A 46 -19.86 14.34 11.46
C LEU A 46 -18.71 15.30 11.13
N THR A 47 -18.45 16.28 11.99
CA THR A 47 -17.39 17.29 11.77
C THR A 47 -16.17 17.05 12.63
N SER A 48 -16.40 16.84 13.93
CA SER A 48 -15.45 16.27 14.87
C SER A 48 -16.17 15.68 16.06
N ILE A 49 -15.48 14.84 16.83
CA ILE A 49 -16.09 14.16 17.98
C ILE A 49 -15.27 14.48 19.22
N LYS A 50 -15.88 15.24 20.12
CA LYS A 50 -15.26 15.68 21.37
C LYS A 50 -15.83 14.97 22.60
N ARG A 51 -16.75 14.01 22.40
CA ARG A 51 -17.45 13.30 23.46
C ARG A 51 -17.69 11.85 23.08
N GLY A 52 -17.17 10.94 23.90
CA GLY A 52 -17.53 9.52 23.92
C GLY A 52 -18.32 9.23 25.19
N TYR A 53 -19.26 8.29 25.13
CA TYR A 53 -19.94 7.78 26.32
C TYR A 53 -19.74 6.26 26.40
N GLY A 54 -19.22 5.80 27.53
CA GLY A 54 -18.95 4.39 27.82
C GLY A 54 -17.59 4.21 28.51
N THR A 55 -17.39 3.10 29.22
CA THR A 55 -16.12 2.82 29.92
C THR A 55 -15.22 1.81 29.20
N ALA A 56 -15.59 1.43 27.97
CA ALA A 56 -14.90 0.37 27.24
C ALA A 56 -13.90 0.88 26.19
N SER A 57 -12.92 0.02 25.99
CA SER A 57 -11.69 0.13 25.23
C SER A 57 -11.91 -0.26 23.77
N VAL A 58 -12.37 0.66 22.92
CA VAL A 58 -12.45 0.40 21.46
C VAL A 58 -11.06 -0.03 20.98
N GLU A 59 -11.00 -1.21 20.37
CA GLU A 59 -9.80 -1.83 19.82
C GLU A 59 -9.71 -1.56 18.30
N LYS A 60 -10.86 -1.45 17.61
CA LYS A 60 -10.94 -1.24 16.16
C LYS A 60 -11.92 -0.13 15.83
N LEU A 61 -11.47 0.86 15.07
CA LEU A 61 -12.29 1.97 14.60
C LEU A 61 -12.19 2.09 13.09
N SER A 62 -13.32 2.00 12.40
CA SER A 62 -13.42 2.30 10.97
C SER A 62 -14.33 3.50 10.75
N ILE A 63 -13.86 4.49 9.99
CA ILE A 63 -14.65 5.66 9.57
C ILE A 63 -14.65 5.71 8.04
N SER A 64 -15.83 5.76 7.44
CA SER A 64 -15.99 5.74 5.98
C SER A 64 -17.06 6.71 5.50
N PHE A 65 -16.88 7.32 4.33
CA PHE A 65 -17.89 8.18 3.69
C PHE A 65 -18.43 9.30 4.60
N CYS A 66 -17.55 9.93 5.39
CA CYS A 66 -17.92 11.00 6.32
C CYS A 66 -17.45 12.36 5.79
N ASP A 67 -18.23 12.94 4.87
CA ASP A 67 -17.81 14.10 4.05
C ASP A 67 -17.39 15.34 4.82
N ASN A 68 -17.97 15.59 6.00
CA ASN A 68 -17.66 16.78 6.79
C ASN A 68 -16.62 16.56 7.89
N LEU A 69 -16.06 15.36 8.02
CA LEU A 69 -15.07 15.05 9.05
C LEU A 69 -13.81 15.85 8.78
N ARG A 70 -13.39 16.72 9.73
CA ARG A 70 -12.22 17.59 9.57
C ARG A 70 -11.03 17.17 10.41
N GLU A 71 -11.31 16.63 11.59
CA GLU A 71 -10.34 16.16 12.56
C GLU A 71 -10.84 14.84 13.13
N LEU A 72 -9.91 13.98 13.55
CA LEU A 72 -10.27 12.76 14.25
C LEU A 72 -11.01 13.07 15.57
N PRO A 73 -11.86 12.13 16.04
CA PRO A 73 -12.35 12.13 17.41
C PRO A 73 -11.22 12.34 18.41
N ASP A 74 -11.50 13.02 19.52
CA ASP A 74 -10.54 13.24 20.60
C ASP A 74 -9.90 11.91 21.02
N LEU A 75 -8.61 11.76 20.69
CA LEU A 75 -7.89 10.50 20.80
C LEU A 75 -7.64 10.11 22.27
N ASP A 76 -7.86 11.03 23.22
CA ASP A 76 -7.90 10.70 24.65
C ASP A 76 -9.06 9.75 25.01
N LEU A 77 -10.09 9.63 24.16
CA LEU A 77 -11.23 8.72 24.36
C LEU A 77 -10.94 7.27 23.98
N PHE A 78 -10.01 7.02 23.05
CA PHE A 78 -9.77 5.69 22.46
C PHE A 78 -8.30 5.26 22.44
N GLY A 79 -7.36 6.20 22.61
CA GLY A 79 -5.98 6.01 22.22
C GLY A 79 -5.21 4.98 23.04
N SER A 80 -5.64 4.68 24.26
CA SER A 80 -4.99 3.68 25.11
C SER A 80 -5.29 2.22 24.73
N SER A 81 -6.30 1.97 23.89
CA SER A 81 -6.70 0.60 23.51
C SER A 81 -6.79 0.37 22.01
N LEU A 82 -6.82 1.43 21.21
CA LEU A 82 -7.01 1.31 19.77
C LEU A 82 -5.81 0.61 19.11
N GLN A 83 -6.09 -0.53 18.49
CA GLN A 83 -5.13 -1.36 17.75
C GLN A 83 -5.27 -1.16 16.24
N LEU A 84 -6.47 -0.89 15.74
CA LEU A 84 -6.74 -0.72 14.31
C LEU A 84 -7.53 0.57 14.07
N LEU A 85 -7.01 1.43 13.19
CA LEU A 85 -7.68 2.62 12.71
C LEU A 85 -7.77 2.59 11.17
N ARG A 86 -8.99 2.59 10.66
CA ARG A 86 -9.29 2.69 9.22
C ARG A 86 -10.07 3.96 8.93
N ILE A 87 -9.61 4.76 7.99
CA ILE A 87 -10.31 5.95 7.52
C ILE A 87 -10.37 5.91 6.00
N SER A 88 -11.56 5.93 5.42
CA SER A 88 -11.74 5.90 3.97
C SER A 88 -12.71 6.97 3.50
N LEU A 89 -12.47 7.57 2.34
CA LEU A 89 -13.45 8.42 1.66
C LEU A 89 -13.97 9.55 2.56
N CYS A 90 -13.05 10.24 3.24
CA CYS A 90 -13.31 11.38 4.12
C CYS A 90 -12.65 12.63 3.55
N PRO A 91 -13.25 13.26 2.51
CA PRO A 91 -12.58 14.27 1.68
C PRO A 91 -12.22 15.58 2.40
N ARG A 92 -12.81 15.87 3.57
CA ARG A 92 -12.52 17.08 4.34
C ARG A 92 -11.58 16.86 5.54
N LEU A 93 -11.07 15.65 5.75
CA LEU A 93 -10.16 15.35 6.85
C LEU A 93 -8.83 16.03 6.58
N ILE A 94 -8.37 16.93 7.45
CA ILE A 94 -7.20 17.78 7.17
C ILE A 94 -5.90 17.17 7.72
N SER A 95 -5.96 16.56 8.91
CA SER A 95 -4.79 16.06 9.62
C SER A 95 -5.11 14.89 10.53
N LEU A 96 -4.10 14.05 10.76
CA LEU A 96 -4.13 12.90 11.65
C LEU A 96 -3.08 13.03 12.76
N GLY A 97 -3.51 12.96 14.02
CA GLY A 97 -2.68 13.20 15.20
C GLY A 97 -2.62 14.68 15.61
N VAL A 98 -2.86 14.97 16.88
CA VAL A 98 -3.01 16.34 17.38
C VAL A 98 -1.65 16.98 17.70
N ASN A 99 -1.59 18.30 17.54
CA ASN A 99 -0.50 19.18 17.99
C ASN A 99 -0.33 19.12 19.52
N GLY A 100 0.45 18.15 20.00
CA GLY A 100 0.73 17.94 21.42
C GLY A 100 2.02 17.16 21.66
N GLN A 101 2.45 17.11 22.92
CA GLN A 101 3.73 16.48 23.32
C GLN A 101 3.64 14.94 23.44
N LYS A 102 2.45 14.38 23.68
CA LYS A 102 2.21 12.95 23.98
C LYS A 102 1.85 12.14 22.72
N CYS A 103 2.30 10.87 22.64
CA CYS A 103 1.87 9.89 21.64
C CYS A 103 0.36 9.63 21.79
N PRO A 104 -0.47 9.93 20.77
CA PRO A 104 -1.92 9.85 20.93
C PRO A 104 -2.48 8.43 20.79
N LEU A 105 -1.72 7.50 20.19
CA LEU A 105 -2.16 6.14 19.87
C LEU A 105 -1.06 5.10 20.18
N PRO A 106 -0.68 4.89 21.46
CA PRO A 106 0.43 4.02 21.85
C PRO A 106 0.26 2.53 21.49
N CYS A 107 -0.97 2.05 21.33
CA CYS A 107 -1.26 0.63 21.06
C CYS A 107 -1.63 0.34 19.60
N LEU A 108 -1.50 1.32 18.70
CA LEU A 108 -1.92 1.17 17.31
C LEU A 108 -0.98 0.22 16.57
N GLU A 109 -1.54 -0.86 16.05
CA GLU A 109 -0.85 -1.88 15.26
C GLU A 109 -1.14 -1.74 13.77
N GLU A 110 -2.33 -1.28 13.39
CA GLU A 110 -2.75 -1.10 12.01
C GLU A 110 -3.34 0.30 11.78
N LEU A 111 -2.78 1.02 10.82
CA LEU A 111 -3.32 2.28 10.32
C LEU A 111 -3.54 2.18 8.82
N SER A 112 -4.77 2.37 8.38
CA SER A 112 -5.10 2.46 6.96
C SER A 112 -5.92 3.72 6.67
N ILE A 113 -5.43 4.50 5.72
CA ILE A 113 -6.04 5.75 5.28
C ILE A 113 -6.18 5.67 3.77
N ASP A 114 -7.40 5.86 3.29
CA ASP A 114 -7.71 5.69 1.89
C ASP A 114 -8.60 6.83 1.37
N ASN A 115 -8.25 7.36 0.20
CA ASN A 115 -9.07 8.34 -0.53
C ASN A 115 -9.55 9.53 0.33
N CYS A 116 -8.62 10.09 1.11
CA CYS A 116 -8.87 11.24 1.98
C CYS A 116 -8.29 12.50 1.34
N GLU A 117 -9.02 13.07 0.38
CA GLU A 117 -8.54 14.17 -0.47
C GLU A 117 -8.01 15.38 0.31
N GLY A 118 -8.64 15.77 1.42
CA GLY A 118 -8.22 16.93 2.22
C GLY A 118 -7.00 16.70 3.11
N LEU A 119 -6.54 15.44 3.23
CA LEU A 119 -5.52 15.08 4.21
C LEU A 119 -4.18 15.66 3.78
N SER A 120 -3.60 16.49 4.65
CA SER A 120 -2.36 17.22 4.39
C SER A 120 -1.19 16.78 5.25
N THR A 121 -1.46 16.28 6.46
CA THR A 121 -0.44 15.91 7.44
C THR A 121 -0.81 14.66 8.25
N ILE A 122 0.17 13.81 8.53
CA ILE A 122 0.06 12.67 9.46
C ILE A 122 1.20 12.77 10.48
N SER A 123 0.87 12.72 11.77
CA SER A 123 1.85 12.83 12.86
C SER A 123 2.70 11.57 13.04
N GLU A 124 4.02 11.75 13.15
CA GLU A 124 5.02 10.67 13.31
C GLU A 124 4.93 9.96 14.67
N LYS A 125 4.35 10.63 15.67
CA LYS A 125 4.30 10.14 17.04
C LYS A 125 3.33 8.96 17.24
N MET A 126 2.63 8.51 16.19
CA MET A 126 1.60 7.48 16.27
C MET A 126 2.11 6.06 15.95
N PHE A 127 3.38 5.91 15.57
CA PHE A 127 3.84 4.69 14.89
C PHE A 127 4.66 3.71 15.74
N GLN A 128 4.84 3.98 17.04
CA GLN A 128 5.75 3.21 17.91
C GLN A 128 5.44 1.70 17.99
N SER A 129 4.17 1.31 17.85
CA SER A 129 3.72 -0.09 17.92
C SER A 129 3.21 -0.63 16.58
N LEU A 130 3.38 0.13 15.50
CA LEU A 130 2.74 -0.15 14.22
C LEU A 130 3.34 -1.37 13.54
N ARG A 131 2.48 -2.24 13.03
CA ARG A 131 2.80 -3.43 12.22
C ARG A 131 2.38 -3.26 10.77
N SER A 132 1.28 -2.57 10.50
CA SER A 132 0.81 -2.29 9.15
C SER A 132 0.45 -0.82 9.00
N LEU A 133 1.01 -0.19 7.97
CA LEU A 133 0.72 1.16 7.55
C LEU A 133 0.30 1.18 6.09
N SER A 134 -0.90 1.69 5.81
CA SER A 134 -1.39 1.88 4.45
C SER A 134 -1.93 3.29 4.29
N VAL A 135 -1.40 4.03 3.32
CA VAL A 135 -1.89 5.36 2.93
C VAL A 135 -2.03 5.38 1.41
N MET A 136 -3.26 5.49 0.92
CA MET A 136 -3.58 5.39 -0.51
C MET A 136 -4.47 6.54 -0.97
N TRP A 137 -4.32 6.96 -2.23
CA TRP A 137 -5.17 7.98 -2.88
C TRP A 137 -5.35 9.26 -2.07
N CYS A 138 -4.27 9.79 -1.46
CA CYS A 138 -4.29 11.02 -0.67
C CYS A 138 -3.54 12.17 -1.38
N PRO A 139 -4.17 12.85 -2.37
CA PRO A 139 -3.49 13.78 -3.28
C PRO A 139 -2.97 15.07 -2.64
N ASN A 140 -3.48 15.46 -1.48
CA ASN A 140 -3.03 16.66 -0.77
C ASN A 140 -2.07 16.37 0.38
N LEU A 141 -1.64 15.12 0.58
CA LEU A 141 -0.72 14.75 1.66
C LEU A 141 0.68 15.30 1.35
N VAL A 142 1.15 16.25 2.16
CA VAL A 142 2.45 16.94 1.97
C VAL A 142 3.45 16.55 3.04
N SER A 143 3.00 16.27 4.27
CA SER A 143 3.89 15.98 5.40
C SER A 143 3.53 14.65 6.06
N PHE A 144 4.43 13.67 5.92
CA PHE A 144 4.32 12.38 6.58
C PHE A 144 5.73 11.78 6.79
N SER A 145 6.19 11.89 8.03
CA SER A 145 7.34 11.28 8.70
C SER A 145 7.36 9.77 8.96
N LEU A 146 8.32 8.96 8.51
CA LEU A 146 8.53 7.64 9.15
C LEU A 146 10.01 7.31 9.33
N ASN A 147 10.39 7.03 10.58
CA ASN A 147 11.70 6.48 10.92
C ASN A 147 11.56 4.99 11.29
N LEU A 148 12.06 4.11 10.41
CA LEU A 148 12.01 2.67 10.60
C LEU A 148 12.93 2.16 11.71
N GLN A 149 13.89 2.98 12.16
CA GLN A 149 14.67 2.67 13.37
C GLN A 149 13.80 2.74 14.64
N GLU A 150 12.78 3.59 14.64
CA GLU A 150 11.85 3.79 15.76
C GLU A 150 10.58 2.94 15.63
N THR A 151 10.45 2.20 14.53
CA THR A 151 9.29 1.34 14.22
C THR A 151 9.72 -0.06 13.76
N PRO A 152 10.52 -0.79 14.57
CA PRO A 152 11.11 -2.07 14.16
C PRO A 152 10.07 -3.19 13.97
N SER A 153 8.85 -3.01 14.48
CA SER A 153 7.75 -3.96 14.38
C SER A 153 6.98 -3.88 13.04
N LEU A 154 7.29 -2.90 12.18
CA LEU A 154 6.55 -2.70 10.94
C LEU A 154 6.78 -3.88 9.98
N GLU A 155 5.69 -4.55 9.62
CA GLU A 155 5.66 -5.70 8.72
C GLU A 155 5.15 -5.31 7.32
N GLU A 156 4.32 -4.29 7.23
CA GLU A 156 3.71 -3.83 5.98
C GLU A 156 3.74 -2.30 5.91
N PHE A 157 4.26 -1.78 4.80
CA PHE A 157 4.24 -0.36 4.49
C PHE A 157 3.75 -0.15 3.07
N ILE A 158 2.60 0.49 2.92
CA ILE A 158 1.93 0.79 1.66
C ILE A 158 1.72 2.31 1.59
N LEU A 159 2.25 2.92 0.55
CA LEU A 159 2.11 4.34 0.25
C LEU A 159 1.88 4.50 -1.24
N GLU A 160 0.62 4.59 -1.64
CA GLU A 160 0.20 4.68 -3.04
C GLU A 160 -0.55 5.97 -3.32
N ASP A 161 -0.40 6.53 -4.53
CA ASP A 161 -1.11 7.70 -5.05
C ASP A 161 -1.14 8.91 -4.10
N CYS A 162 0.03 9.25 -3.54
CA CYS A 162 0.28 10.42 -2.70
C CYS A 162 1.26 11.41 -3.38
N PRO A 163 0.88 12.04 -4.51
CA PRO A 163 1.80 12.76 -5.40
C PRO A 163 2.50 13.99 -4.80
N LYS A 164 1.94 14.60 -3.74
CA LYS A 164 2.54 15.77 -3.08
C LYS A 164 3.50 15.42 -1.95
N LEU A 165 3.62 14.14 -1.60
CA LEU A 165 4.44 13.71 -0.49
C LEU A 165 5.91 13.61 -0.91
N ILE A 166 6.80 14.12 -0.07
CA ILE A 166 8.23 14.18 -0.38
C ILE A 166 8.93 12.88 0.09
N PRO A 167 9.72 12.19 -0.75
CA PRO A 167 10.26 10.84 -0.47
C PRO A 167 11.27 10.75 0.68
N HIS A 168 12.05 11.81 0.90
CA HIS A 168 13.11 11.81 1.91
C HIS A 168 12.57 11.83 3.36
N SER A 169 11.25 11.86 3.51
CA SER A 169 10.54 11.70 4.76
C SER A 169 10.62 10.28 5.35
N PHE A 170 11.07 9.28 4.58
CA PHE A 170 11.21 7.90 5.02
C PHE A 170 12.66 7.50 5.17
N LYS A 171 13.06 7.09 6.38
CA LYS A 171 14.45 6.74 6.70
C LYS A 171 14.54 5.46 7.50
N GLY A 172 15.74 4.88 7.52
CA GLY A 172 16.04 3.74 8.38
C GLY A 172 15.61 2.40 7.80
N PHE A 173 15.42 2.27 6.48
CA PHE A 173 15.11 0.97 5.84
C PHE A 173 16.16 -0.10 6.14
N ALA A 174 17.41 0.29 6.42
CA ALA A 174 18.45 -0.61 6.93
C ALA A 174 18.07 -1.32 8.26
N PHE A 175 17.15 -0.75 9.04
CA PHE A 175 16.63 -1.27 10.30
C PHE A 175 15.27 -1.98 10.17
N ALA A 176 14.69 -2.03 8.97
CA ALA A 176 13.38 -2.61 8.71
C ALA A 176 13.43 -4.16 8.68
N THR A 177 13.84 -4.76 9.80
CA THR A 177 14.09 -6.21 9.90
C THR A 177 12.82 -7.05 9.96
N SER A 178 11.67 -6.45 10.25
CA SER A 178 10.36 -7.13 10.26
C SER A 178 9.55 -6.93 8.98
N LEU A 179 10.00 -6.05 8.08
CA LEU A 179 9.23 -5.63 6.91
C LEU A 179 9.10 -6.77 5.90
N LYS A 180 7.87 -7.22 5.66
CA LYS A 180 7.50 -8.30 4.74
C LYS A 180 6.95 -7.77 3.43
N ARG A 181 6.20 -6.66 3.48
CA ARG A 181 5.57 -6.05 2.31
C ARG A 181 5.88 -4.57 2.24
N LEU A 182 6.36 -4.14 1.08
CA LEU A 182 6.60 -2.74 0.76
C LEU A 182 5.89 -2.40 -0.54
N SER A 183 4.97 -1.45 -0.50
CA SER A 183 4.42 -0.81 -1.68
C SER A 183 4.65 0.69 -1.59
N ILE A 184 5.32 1.26 -2.56
CA ILE A 184 5.57 2.70 -2.58
C ILE A 184 5.48 3.25 -3.99
N ASN A 185 4.86 4.43 -4.10
CA ASN A 185 5.00 5.27 -5.27
C ASN A 185 6.35 5.96 -5.18
N SER A 186 7.16 5.78 -6.21
CA SER A 186 8.44 6.45 -6.26
C SER A 186 8.34 7.67 -7.17
N PRO A 187 8.83 8.83 -6.74
CA PRO A 187 9.24 9.82 -7.71
C PRO A 187 10.59 9.37 -8.27
N PHE A 188 10.55 8.70 -9.41
CA PHE A 188 11.73 8.53 -10.23
C PHE A 188 11.90 9.80 -11.08
N SER A 189 12.32 10.90 -10.45
CA SER A 189 12.66 12.14 -11.16
C SER A 189 13.83 11.87 -12.10
N SER A 190 13.64 12.12 -13.40
CA SER A 190 14.68 12.05 -14.44
C SER A 190 15.55 13.31 -14.53
N ASP A 191 15.41 14.29 -13.63
CA ASP A 191 16.30 15.45 -13.61
C ASP A 191 17.50 15.18 -12.68
N VAL A 192 18.65 14.92 -13.32
CA VAL A 192 20.00 14.68 -12.79
C VAL A 192 20.60 15.82 -11.93
N SER A 193 19.77 16.56 -11.19
CA SER A 193 20.21 17.58 -10.24
C SER A 193 19.42 17.62 -8.92
N SER A 194 18.43 16.74 -8.70
CA SER A 194 17.58 16.83 -7.52
C SER A 194 17.97 15.86 -6.40
N VAL A 195 17.73 16.33 -5.17
CA VAL A 195 18.21 15.85 -3.87
C VAL A 195 17.29 14.71 -3.37
N ASP A 196 16.86 13.84 -4.28
CA ASP A 196 15.63 13.04 -4.16
C ASP A 196 15.87 11.51 -4.06
N ASP A 197 17.02 11.08 -3.55
CA ASP A 197 17.35 9.66 -3.51
C ASP A 197 16.66 8.98 -2.30
N PHE A 198 15.56 8.25 -2.57
CA PHE A 198 15.01 7.28 -1.62
C PHE A 198 16.11 6.26 -1.27
N ASP A 199 16.25 5.88 0.00
CA ASP A 199 17.31 4.96 0.46
C ASP A 199 17.03 3.49 0.08
N TRP A 200 17.09 3.20 -1.22
CA TRP A 200 17.02 1.84 -1.76
C TRP A 200 18.14 0.94 -1.23
N SER A 201 19.24 1.53 -0.79
CA SER A 201 20.38 0.79 -0.25
C SER A 201 20.06 0.15 1.11
N GLY A 202 19.23 0.80 1.92
CA GLY A 202 18.76 0.31 3.21
C GLY A 202 17.97 -1.00 3.10
N LEU A 203 17.21 -1.18 2.01
CA LEU A 203 16.42 -2.40 1.79
C LEU A 203 17.26 -3.67 1.66
N ARG A 204 18.57 -3.57 1.37
CA ARG A 204 19.47 -4.73 1.37
C ARG A 204 19.41 -5.51 2.68
N SER A 205 19.22 -4.83 3.81
CA SER A 205 19.18 -5.44 5.13
C SER A 205 17.81 -6.05 5.47
N ALA A 206 16.77 -5.78 4.68
CA ALA A 206 15.40 -6.26 4.90
C ALA A 206 15.24 -7.74 4.50
N SER A 207 15.86 -8.64 5.26
CA SER A 207 15.86 -10.09 5.00
C SER A 207 14.48 -10.76 5.10
N THR A 208 13.50 -10.08 5.69
CA THR A 208 12.10 -10.55 5.81
C THR A 208 11.22 -10.08 4.66
N LEU A 209 11.70 -9.20 3.78
CA LEU A 209 10.92 -8.68 2.67
C LEU A 209 10.60 -9.81 1.68
N ARG A 210 9.32 -9.95 1.36
CA ARG A 210 8.76 -10.97 0.47
C ARG A 210 8.04 -10.36 -0.71
N GLU A 211 7.33 -9.25 -0.49
CA GLU A 211 6.54 -8.61 -1.54
C GLU A 211 6.99 -7.16 -1.70
N LEU A 212 7.32 -6.81 -2.94
CA LEU A 212 7.68 -5.46 -3.33
C LEU A 212 6.78 -5.03 -4.48
N ARG A 213 6.02 -3.96 -4.28
CA ARG A 213 5.30 -3.27 -5.34
C ARG A 213 5.89 -1.87 -5.51
N LEU A 214 6.25 -1.55 -6.74
CA LEU A 214 6.74 -0.23 -7.10
C LEU A 214 5.84 0.35 -8.18
N GLU A 215 5.43 1.59 -7.97
CA GLU A 215 4.79 2.40 -9.00
C GLU A 215 5.74 3.50 -9.45
N GLY A 216 6.00 3.54 -10.76
CA GLY A 216 6.84 4.53 -11.41
C GLY A 216 6.09 5.63 -12.11
N LEU A 217 6.83 6.40 -12.89
CA LEU A 217 6.31 7.50 -13.69
C LEU A 217 6.44 7.15 -15.18
N PRO A 218 5.59 7.73 -16.05
CA PRO A 218 5.65 7.48 -17.49
C PRO A 218 7.01 7.78 -18.14
N HIS A 219 7.83 8.65 -17.52
CA HIS A 219 9.16 9.03 -17.97
C HIS A 219 10.30 8.32 -17.24
N THR A 220 10.02 7.37 -16.35
CA THR A 220 11.06 6.64 -15.62
C THR A 220 11.86 5.74 -16.57
N GLU A 221 13.16 5.99 -16.70
CA GLU A 221 14.04 5.28 -17.64
C GLU A 221 14.88 4.16 -17.00
N SER A 222 14.84 4.01 -15.66
CA SER A 222 15.58 2.95 -14.98
C SER A 222 14.93 2.51 -13.67
N LEU A 223 15.19 1.26 -13.28
CA LEU A 223 14.87 0.73 -11.96
C LEU A 223 16.07 0.92 -11.02
N PRO A 224 15.85 1.10 -9.70
CA PRO A 224 16.94 1.14 -8.73
C PRO A 224 17.75 -0.15 -8.75
N HIS A 225 19.03 -0.07 -9.12
CA HIS A 225 19.89 -1.25 -9.25
C HIS A 225 20.11 -1.98 -7.91
N GLN A 226 19.84 -1.33 -6.78
CA GLN A 226 19.93 -1.91 -5.44
C GLN A 226 18.88 -3.00 -5.20
N LEU A 227 17.79 -3.04 -5.98
CA LEU A 227 16.78 -4.10 -5.90
C LEU A 227 17.35 -5.49 -6.23
N GLN A 228 18.47 -5.55 -6.96
CA GLN A 228 19.14 -6.82 -7.31
C GLN A 228 19.58 -7.66 -6.10
N TYR A 229 19.64 -7.05 -4.91
CA TYR A 229 20.10 -7.70 -3.69
C TYR A 229 18.96 -8.28 -2.85
N LEU A 230 17.70 -8.06 -3.23
CA LEU A 230 16.51 -8.50 -2.51
C LEU A 230 16.16 -9.97 -2.82
N THR A 231 17.11 -10.87 -2.61
CA THR A 231 17.02 -12.28 -3.01
C THR A 231 15.94 -13.09 -2.29
N THR A 232 15.33 -12.51 -1.26
CA THR A 232 14.24 -13.09 -0.47
C THR A 232 12.85 -12.77 -1.02
N LEU A 233 12.74 -11.86 -2.00
CA LEU A 233 11.46 -11.53 -2.63
C LEU A 233 10.85 -12.75 -3.30
N THR A 234 9.56 -12.97 -3.02
CA THR A 234 8.71 -13.98 -3.65
C THR A 234 7.73 -13.34 -4.63
N SER A 235 7.37 -12.06 -4.43
CA SER A 235 6.52 -11.29 -5.35
C SER A 235 7.14 -9.94 -5.67
N LEU A 236 7.22 -9.61 -6.96
CA LEU A 236 7.65 -8.32 -7.46
C LEU A 236 6.60 -7.79 -8.44
N SER A 237 5.98 -6.66 -8.11
CA SER A 237 5.09 -5.94 -9.02
C SER A 237 5.66 -4.59 -9.40
N LEU A 238 5.70 -4.29 -10.69
CA LEU A 238 6.22 -3.05 -11.24
C LEU A 238 5.17 -2.38 -12.15
N HIS A 239 4.67 -1.24 -11.71
CA HIS A 239 3.63 -0.47 -12.39
C HIS A 239 4.21 0.81 -13.01
N ASN A 240 3.77 1.16 -14.22
CA ASN A 240 3.96 2.48 -14.83
C ASN A 240 5.43 2.93 -15.00
N PHE A 241 6.32 2.03 -15.46
CA PHE A 241 7.70 2.38 -15.81
C PHE A 241 7.84 2.68 -17.31
N GLY A 242 7.14 3.71 -17.77
CA GLY A 242 6.93 3.98 -19.20
C GLY A 242 8.18 4.31 -20.02
N GLY A 243 9.30 4.69 -19.39
CA GLY A 243 10.56 4.99 -20.07
C GLY A 243 11.45 3.78 -20.34
N ILE A 244 11.21 2.64 -19.67
CA ILE A 244 12.12 1.48 -19.75
C ILE A 244 11.79 0.62 -20.97
N GLU A 245 12.77 0.46 -21.86
CA GLU A 245 12.64 -0.36 -23.07
C GLU A 245 12.95 -1.84 -22.85
N ALA A 246 13.81 -2.16 -21.89
CA ALA A 246 14.23 -3.52 -21.59
C ALA A 246 14.30 -3.74 -20.09
N LEU A 247 13.66 -4.81 -19.62
CA LEU A 247 13.70 -5.18 -18.22
C LEU A 247 15.09 -5.75 -17.87
N PRO A 248 15.73 -5.32 -16.77
CA PRO A 248 17.15 -5.59 -16.55
C PRO A 248 17.45 -7.04 -16.11
N ASP A 249 18.61 -7.55 -16.52
CA ASP A 249 19.10 -8.91 -16.22
C ASP A 249 19.33 -9.22 -14.74
N TRP A 250 19.46 -8.18 -13.90
CA TRP A 250 19.61 -8.37 -12.47
C TRP A 250 18.35 -8.96 -11.83
N ILE A 251 17.19 -8.93 -12.49
CA ILE A 251 15.99 -9.64 -12.02
C ILE A 251 16.29 -11.12 -11.82
N GLY A 252 17.15 -11.72 -12.66
CA GLY A 252 17.62 -13.10 -12.48
C GLY A 252 18.36 -13.38 -11.17
N ASN A 253 18.71 -12.36 -10.39
CA ASN A 253 19.28 -12.52 -9.04
C ASN A 253 18.20 -12.78 -7.98
N LEU A 254 16.93 -12.50 -8.26
CA LEU A 254 15.80 -12.72 -7.35
C LEU A 254 15.41 -14.21 -7.32
N VAL A 255 16.33 -15.06 -6.86
CA VAL A 255 16.21 -16.53 -6.94
C VAL A 255 15.02 -17.12 -6.17
N SER A 256 14.43 -16.35 -5.25
CA SER A 256 13.21 -16.75 -4.52
C SER A 256 11.92 -16.30 -5.19
N LEU A 257 11.98 -15.56 -6.30
CA LEU A 257 10.83 -14.95 -6.94
C LEU A 257 9.90 -16.01 -7.50
N GLU A 258 8.63 -15.95 -7.10
CA GLU A 258 7.54 -16.84 -7.49
C GLU A 258 6.59 -16.15 -8.47
N THR A 259 6.37 -14.84 -8.27
CA THR A 259 5.47 -14.01 -9.07
C THR A 259 6.19 -12.74 -9.54
N LEU A 260 6.12 -12.46 -10.85
CA LEU A 260 6.55 -11.20 -11.46
C LEU A 260 5.38 -10.55 -12.20
N GLU A 261 4.96 -9.35 -11.78
CA GLU A 261 3.90 -8.61 -12.43
C GLU A 261 4.43 -7.31 -13.04
N LEU A 262 4.07 -7.05 -14.30
CA LEU A 262 4.43 -5.85 -15.05
C LEU A 262 3.14 -5.20 -15.56
N TRP A 263 2.90 -3.95 -15.16
CA TRP A 263 1.67 -3.22 -15.47
C TRP A 263 1.97 -1.87 -16.12
N ASP A 264 1.27 -1.56 -17.22
CA ASP A 264 1.29 -0.25 -17.89
C ASP A 264 2.71 0.19 -18.29
N TRP A 265 3.42 -0.65 -19.07
CA TRP A 265 4.74 -0.29 -19.62
C TRP A 265 4.65 0.07 -21.10
N ASP A 266 4.65 1.37 -21.39
CA ASP A 266 4.50 1.88 -22.75
C ASP A 266 5.64 1.49 -23.69
N LYS A 267 6.90 1.56 -23.22
CA LYS A 267 8.09 1.35 -24.06
C LYS A 267 8.73 -0.03 -23.92
N LEU A 268 8.24 -0.89 -23.03
CA LEU A 268 8.87 -2.18 -22.76
C LEU A 268 8.78 -3.09 -23.99
N GLN A 269 9.94 -3.46 -24.52
CA GLN A 269 10.10 -4.30 -25.71
C GLN A 269 10.70 -5.67 -25.40
N SER A 270 11.44 -5.83 -24.30
CA SER A 270 12.06 -7.11 -23.95
C SER A 270 12.09 -7.39 -22.46
N LEU A 271 11.87 -8.66 -22.13
CA LEU A 271 12.15 -9.25 -20.82
C LEU A 271 13.67 -9.48 -20.61
N PRO A 272 14.11 -9.86 -19.40
CA PRO A 272 15.50 -10.18 -19.12
C PRO A 272 16.04 -11.29 -20.03
N SER A 273 17.36 -11.38 -20.18
CA SER A 273 18.01 -12.40 -20.98
C SER A 273 17.64 -13.82 -20.54
N GLU A 274 17.74 -14.78 -21.46
CA GLU A 274 17.46 -16.18 -21.15
C GLU A 274 18.30 -16.70 -19.98
N ALA A 275 19.57 -16.30 -19.91
CA ALA A 275 20.46 -16.65 -18.80
C ALA A 275 19.99 -16.06 -17.46
N ALA A 276 19.38 -14.87 -17.47
CA ALA A 276 18.77 -14.30 -16.28
C ALA A 276 17.50 -15.06 -15.88
N MET A 277 16.61 -15.33 -16.82
CA MET A 277 15.35 -16.02 -16.57
C MET A 277 15.55 -17.46 -16.08
N ARG A 278 16.55 -18.19 -16.60
CA ARG A 278 16.90 -19.55 -16.16
C ARG A 278 17.33 -19.64 -14.69
N ARG A 279 17.79 -18.53 -14.09
CA ARG A 279 18.17 -18.49 -12.66
C ARG A 279 16.95 -18.38 -11.73
N LEU A 280 15.80 -17.97 -12.25
CA LEU A 280 14.55 -17.81 -11.50
C LEU A 280 13.83 -19.15 -11.32
N THR A 281 14.48 -20.08 -10.63
CA THR A 281 14.04 -21.48 -10.50
C THR A 281 12.72 -21.68 -9.76
N LYS A 282 12.23 -20.67 -9.04
CA LYS A 282 10.94 -20.69 -8.32
C LYS A 282 9.82 -19.93 -9.03
N LEU A 283 10.10 -19.27 -10.15
CA LEU A 283 9.13 -18.41 -10.81
C LEU A 283 8.03 -19.27 -11.44
N THR A 284 6.81 -19.13 -10.91
CA THR A 284 5.63 -19.88 -11.33
C THR A 284 4.62 -19.00 -12.05
N SER A 285 4.61 -17.70 -11.78
CA SER A 285 3.71 -16.74 -12.42
C SER A 285 4.49 -15.55 -12.97
N VAL A 286 4.19 -15.20 -14.21
CA VAL A 286 4.55 -13.91 -14.80
C VAL A 286 3.26 -13.29 -15.30
N GLU A 287 3.05 -12.02 -15.04
CA GLU A 287 1.88 -11.31 -15.51
C GLU A 287 2.31 -10.04 -16.21
N VAL A 288 1.76 -9.81 -17.40
CA VAL A 288 2.08 -8.64 -18.23
C VAL A 288 0.80 -8.00 -18.67
N HIS A 289 0.51 -6.83 -18.13
CA HIS A 289 -0.72 -6.11 -18.36
C HIS A 289 -0.42 -4.77 -19.00
N PHE A 290 -1.13 -4.46 -20.10
CA PHE A 290 -1.05 -3.15 -20.75
C PHE A 290 0.39 -2.77 -21.18
N CYS A 291 1.17 -3.74 -21.68
CA CYS A 291 2.51 -3.51 -22.27
C CYS A 291 2.45 -3.69 -23.80
N PRO A 292 2.08 -2.65 -24.57
CA PRO A 292 1.73 -2.79 -25.99
C PRO A 292 2.91 -3.24 -26.86
N LEU A 293 4.12 -2.70 -26.64
CA LEU A 293 5.29 -3.03 -27.47
C LEU A 293 5.81 -4.45 -27.19
N LEU A 294 5.78 -4.88 -25.92
CA LEU A 294 6.14 -6.24 -25.54
C LEU A 294 5.17 -7.22 -26.21
N ARG A 295 3.87 -6.93 -26.12
CA ARG A 295 2.81 -7.70 -26.78
C ARG A 295 3.06 -7.77 -28.29
N GLN A 296 3.30 -6.64 -28.95
CA GLN A 296 3.54 -6.57 -30.40
C GLN A 296 4.75 -7.40 -30.84
N ARG A 297 5.86 -7.37 -30.09
CA ARG A 297 7.07 -8.12 -30.41
C ARG A 297 6.81 -9.63 -30.40
N TYR A 298 6.13 -10.13 -29.37
CA TYR A 298 5.87 -11.56 -29.22
C TYR A 298 4.70 -12.06 -30.10
N THR A 299 3.73 -11.20 -30.46
CA THR A 299 2.71 -11.55 -31.46
C THR A 299 3.27 -11.58 -32.88
N SER A 300 4.13 -10.63 -33.23
CA SER A 300 4.75 -10.54 -34.58
C SER A 300 5.71 -11.70 -34.86
N GLN A 301 6.36 -12.24 -33.82
CA GLN A 301 7.20 -13.43 -33.95
C GLN A 301 6.40 -14.73 -34.14
N ARG A 302 5.06 -14.72 -33.96
CA ARG A 302 4.23 -15.94 -33.99
C ARG A 302 2.95 -15.86 -34.83
N GLY A 303 2.64 -14.73 -35.47
CA GLY A 303 1.43 -14.60 -36.29
C GLY A 303 0.11 -14.73 -35.50
N ILE A 304 0.14 -14.50 -34.18
CA ILE A 304 -1.04 -14.59 -33.31
C ILE A 304 -1.66 -13.20 -33.19
N TYR A 305 -2.78 -12.98 -33.86
CA TYR A 305 -3.61 -11.80 -33.68
C TYR A 305 -4.36 -11.93 -32.35
N LEU A 306 -4.17 -10.98 -31.45
CA LEU A 306 -4.93 -10.91 -30.21
C LEU A 306 -6.07 -9.92 -30.43
N GLU A 307 -7.30 -10.43 -30.60
CA GLU A 307 -8.49 -9.56 -30.70
C GLU A 307 -8.70 -8.82 -29.37
N GLU A 308 -8.98 -7.52 -29.47
CA GLU A 308 -9.32 -6.67 -28.34
C GLU A 308 -10.84 -6.65 -28.17
N GLU A 309 -11.37 -7.28 -27.12
CA GLU A 309 -12.73 -6.99 -26.65
C GLU A 309 -12.68 -5.90 -25.57
N ILE A 310 -13.16 -4.72 -25.93
CA ILE A 310 -13.34 -3.59 -25.02
C ILE A 310 -14.64 -3.83 -24.24
N SER A 311 -14.54 -4.26 -22.97
CA SER A 311 -15.67 -4.36 -22.04
C SER A 311 -15.64 -3.20 -21.05
N SER A 312 -16.73 -2.47 -20.86
CA SER A 312 -16.79 -1.25 -20.03
C SER A 312 -17.00 -1.50 -18.52
N ASP A 313 -16.57 -2.64 -17.99
CA ASP A 313 -16.81 -3.06 -16.61
C ASP A 313 -15.49 -3.42 -15.89
N PRO A 314 -15.02 -2.60 -14.93
CA PRO A 314 -13.68 -2.72 -14.33
C PRO A 314 -13.50 -4.02 -13.52
N VAL A 315 -14.57 -4.64 -13.04
CA VAL A 315 -14.49 -5.90 -12.26
C VAL A 315 -14.39 -7.12 -13.19
N ARG A 316 -14.98 -7.07 -14.40
CA ARG A 316 -14.96 -8.16 -15.38
C ARG A 316 -13.71 -8.22 -16.26
N PHE A 317 -12.90 -7.16 -16.31
CA PHE A 317 -11.58 -7.17 -16.97
C PHE A 317 -10.62 -8.22 -16.41
N SER A 318 -10.83 -8.61 -15.14
CA SER A 318 -10.00 -9.55 -14.40
C SER A 318 -10.17 -11.02 -14.79
N TYR A 319 -11.07 -11.42 -15.70
CA TYR A 319 -11.27 -12.86 -16.00
C TYR A 319 -10.91 -13.28 -17.43
N LEU A 320 -11.03 -12.41 -18.44
CA LEU A 320 -10.70 -12.78 -19.83
C LEU A 320 -9.20 -12.61 -20.17
N LYS A 321 -8.46 -11.71 -19.50
CA LYS A 321 -7.00 -11.55 -19.64
C LYS A 321 -6.21 -12.77 -19.14
N PHE A 322 -6.75 -13.52 -18.18
CA PHE A 322 -6.09 -14.69 -17.58
C PHE A 322 -5.83 -15.80 -18.59
N THR A 323 -6.63 -15.95 -19.65
CA THR A 323 -6.46 -17.09 -20.57
C THR A 323 -5.40 -16.83 -21.66
N LEU A 324 -5.15 -15.57 -22.03
CA LEU A 324 -4.22 -15.22 -23.12
C LEU A 324 -2.76 -15.02 -22.66
N ILE A 325 -2.54 -14.55 -21.42
CA ILE A 325 -1.17 -14.41 -20.86
C ILE A 325 -0.63 -15.76 -20.38
N TYR A 326 -1.49 -16.63 -19.84
CA TYR A 326 -1.14 -18.01 -19.48
C TYR A 326 -0.63 -18.83 -20.67
N MET A 327 -1.11 -18.52 -21.89
CA MET A 327 -0.58 -19.12 -23.12
C MET A 327 0.80 -18.56 -23.48
N CYS A 328 1.04 -17.24 -23.39
CA CYS A 328 2.35 -16.68 -23.74
C CYS A 328 3.48 -17.19 -22.84
N ILE A 329 3.22 -17.40 -21.54
CA ILE A 329 4.24 -17.85 -20.58
C ILE A 329 4.42 -19.36 -20.57
N ASN A 330 3.34 -20.16 -20.71
CA ASN A 330 3.51 -21.60 -20.95
C ASN A 330 4.29 -21.86 -22.25
N PHE A 331 4.16 -20.99 -23.25
CA PHE A 331 4.90 -21.13 -24.51
C PHE A 331 6.33 -20.58 -24.44
N LEU A 332 6.63 -19.66 -23.50
CA LEU A 332 8.02 -19.35 -23.10
C LEU A 332 8.64 -20.55 -22.36
N TYR A 333 7.91 -21.20 -21.45
CA TYR A 333 8.36 -22.41 -20.75
C TYR A 333 8.55 -23.62 -21.68
N LEU A 334 7.64 -23.87 -22.62
CA LEU A 334 7.70 -25.01 -23.55
C LEU A 334 8.85 -24.91 -24.56
N HIS A 335 9.18 -23.72 -25.08
CA HIS A 335 10.33 -23.56 -25.99
C HIS A 335 11.69 -23.45 -25.27
N LEU A 336 11.72 -23.06 -23.99
CA LEU A 336 12.95 -23.16 -23.18
C LEU A 336 13.35 -24.62 -22.91
N ILE A 337 12.38 -25.55 -22.93
CA ILE A 337 12.62 -26.99 -22.81
C ILE A 337 12.94 -27.62 -24.19
N ASP A 338 12.22 -27.27 -25.26
CA ASP A 338 12.39 -27.90 -26.59
C ASP A 338 13.75 -27.58 -27.27
N VAL A 339 14.31 -26.39 -27.06
CA VAL A 339 15.63 -26.02 -27.64
C VAL A 339 16.79 -26.80 -26.98
N SER A 340 16.55 -27.44 -25.82
CA SER A 340 17.53 -28.33 -25.17
C SER A 340 17.55 -29.76 -25.73
N ALA A 341 16.57 -30.14 -26.55
CA ALA A 341 16.46 -31.48 -27.13
C ALA A 341 17.03 -31.59 -28.57
N SER A 342 17.34 -30.48 -29.25
CA SER A 342 17.75 -30.46 -30.66
C SER A 342 19.24 -30.23 -30.91
N HIS A 343 20.10 -30.26 -29.88
CA HIS A 343 21.57 -30.19 -30.03
C HIS A 343 22.24 -31.38 -29.37
N ASN A 344 21.98 -32.56 -29.92
CA ASN A 344 22.83 -33.74 -29.84
C ASN A 344 22.34 -34.67 -30.93
N TRP A 345 22.91 -34.60 -32.14
CA TRP A 345 23.18 -35.69 -33.10
C TRP A 345 23.95 -35.11 -34.29
#